data_AF-A0A545TYG4-F1
#
_entry.id   AF-A0A545TYG4-F1
#
_cell.length_a   1.000
_cell.length_b   1.000
_cell.length_c   1.000
_cell.angle_alpha   90.00
_cell.angle_beta   90.00
_cell.angle_gamma   90.00
#
_symmetry.space_group_name_H-M   'P 1'
#
loop_
_entity.id
_entity.type
_entity.pdbx_description
1 polymer ?
#
loop_
_entity_poly.entity_id
_entity_poly.type
_entity_poly.pdbx_seq_one_letter_code
_entity_poly.pdbx_strand_id
1 'polypeptide(L)'
;MQLELCIPKDKYDVAAVRRASSVGFPALNPVVPELLEWLQDYNWPVARHVSSLLAAAGPEVAPHIDDALNSDDAIWKFWIIENLAGKLRPTLWQKLYPTIQRIAEHPTAAEIEEEVHLAAKAALESRHKG
;
A
#
# COMPACT_ATOMS: atom_id res chain seq x y z
N MET A 1 1.62 -24.96 -1.57
CA MET A 1 1.52 -23.80 -2.49
C MET A 1 2.76 -22.96 -2.27
N GLN A 2 3.52 -22.64 -3.32
CA GLN A 2 4.73 -21.81 -3.19
C GLN A 2 4.32 -20.34 -3.31
N LEU A 3 4.17 -19.66 -2.17
CA LEU A 3 3.81 -18.24 -2.12
C LEU A 3 4.90 -17.37 -2.75
N GLU A 4 6.14 -17.85 -2.82
CA GLU A 4 7.27 -17.19 -3.47
C GLU A 4 7.01 -16.94 -4.96
N LEU A 5 6.17 -17.75 -5.61
CA LEU A 5 5.78 -17.52 -7.01
C LEU A 5 4.75 -16.39 -7.15
N CYS A 6 4.12 -15.95 -6.07
CA CYS A 6 3.15 -14.86 -6.06
C CYS A 6 3.82 -13.48 -5.91
N ILE A 7 5.12 -13.45 -5.60
CA ILE A 7 5.92 -12.22 -5.48
C ILE A 7 6.55 -11.93 -6.84
N PRO A 8 6.39 -10.72 -7.40
CA PRO A 8 7.09 -10.33 -8.61
C PRO A 8 8.61 -10.45 -8.45
N LYS A 9 9.31 -10.78 -9.53
CA LYS A 9 10.79 -10.86 -9.54
C LYS A 9 11.46 -9.70 -10.25
N ASP A 10 10.69 -8.97 -11.06
CA ASP A 10 11.11 -7.77 -11.76
C ASP A 10 9.91 -6.85 -12.01
N LYS A 11 10.19 -5.60 -12.42
CA LYS A 11 9.17 -4.56 -12.64
C LYS A 11 8.13 -4.88 -13.71
N TYR A 12 8.34 -5.91 -14.53
CA TYR A 12 7.42 -6.38 -15.58
C TYR A 12 6.72 -7.71 -15.22
N ASP A 13 7.02 -8.33 -14.07
CA ASP A 13 6.46 -9.63 -13.66
C ASP A 13 5.00 -9.53 -13.16
N VAL A 14 4.11 -9.14 -14.07
CA VAL A 14 2.65 -9.13 -13.85
C VAL A 14 2.10 -10.56 -13.70
N ALA A 15 2.84 -11.57 -14.18
CA ALA A 15 2.43 -12.97 -14.06
C ALA A 15 2.43 -13.44 -12.59
N ALA A 16 3.37 -12.98 -11.77
CA ALA A 16 3.34 -13.21 -10.33
C ALA A 16 2.08 -12.66 -9.67
N VAL A 17 1.71 -11.43 -10.00
CA VAL A 17 0.50 -10.81 -9.44
C VAL A 17 -0.77 -11.57 -9.87
N ARG A 18 -0.82 -12.09 -11.10
CA ARG A 18 -1.94 -12.94 -11.54
C ARG A 18 -2.04 -14.23 -10.73
N ARG A 19 -0.91 -14.88 -10.44
CA ARG A 19 -0.87 -16.06 -9.55
C ARG A 19 -1.35 -15.68 -8.15
N ALA A 20 -0.87 -14.55 -7.62
CA ALA A 20 -1.30 -14.03 -6.34
C ALA A 20 -2.82 -13.81 -6.30
N SER A 21 -3.41 -13.17 -7.32
CA SER A 21 -4.86 -12.97 -7.41
C SER A 21 -5.66 -14.28 -7.41
N SER A 22 -5.13 -15.36 -8.01
CA SER A 22 -5.76 -16.69 -7.97
C SER A 22 -5.67 -17.36 -6.60
N VAL A 23 -4.64 -17.04 -5.80
CA VAL A 23 -4.46 -17.51 -4.43
C VAL A 23 -5.38 -16.75 -3.46
N GLY A 24 -5.37 -15.42 -3.55
CA GLY A 24 -6.22 -14.52 -2.77
C GLY A 24 -5.87 -14.41 -1.27
N PHE A 25 -6.59 -13.52 -0.60
CA PHE A 25 -6.51 -13.34 0.85
C PHE A 25 -7.48 -14.27 1.58
N PRO A 26 -7.12 -14.83 2.76
CA PRO A 26 -5.96 -14.48 3.60
C PRO A 26 -4.67 -15.26 3.30
N ALA A 27 -4.67 -16.16 2.32
CA ALA A 27 -3.51 -17.02 2.05
C ALA A 27 -2.24 -16.23 1.65
N LEU A 28 -2.39 -15.04 1.05
CA LEU A 28 -1.30 -14.13 0.73
C LEU A 28 -0.77 -13.30 1.92
N ASN A 29 -1.43 -13.28 3.08
CA ASN A 29 -1.00 -12.46 4.23
C ASN A 29 0.50 -12.58 4.55
N PRO A 30 1.11 -13.79 4.54
CA PRO A 30 2.53 -13.95 4.89
C PRO A 30 3.52 -13.27 3.94
N VAL A 31 3.10 -12.92 2.71
CA VAL A 31 3.96 -12.31 1.68
C VAL A 31 3.57 -10.87 1.36
N VAL A 32 2.71 -10.26 2.17
CA VAL A 32 2.30 -8.86 1.98
C VAL A 32 3.47 -7.88 2.10
N PRO A 33 4.42 -8.03 3.04
CA PRO A 33 5.58 -7.14 3.10
C PRO A 33 6.33 -7.05 1.75
N GLU A 34 6.63 -8.20 1.15
CA GLU A 34 7.34 -8.30 -0.13
C GLU A 34 6.48 -7.80 -1.30
N LEU A 35 5.16 -7.96 -1.23
CA LEU A 35 4.26 -7.34 -2.21
C LEU A 35 4.27 -5.82 -2.09
N LEU A 36 4.31 -5.25 -0.89
CA LEU A 36 4.33 -3.80 -0.68
C LEU A 36 5.57 -3.12 -1.26
N GLU A 37 6.73 -3.80 -1.27
CA GLU A 37 7.97 -3.27 -1.87
C GLU A 37 7.80 -2.92 -3.35
N TRP A 38 6.91 -3.62 -4.07
CA TRP A 38 6.59 -3.31 -5.48
C TRP A 38 5.75 -2.04 -5.66
N LEU A 39 5.43 -1.34 -4.57
CA LEU A 39 4.85 0.00 -4.58
C LEU A 39 5.87 1.11 -4.29
N GLN A 40 7.17 0.80 -4.12
CA GLN A 40 8.23 1.81 -3.93
C GLN A 40 8.40 2.75 -5.13
N ASP A 41 8.08 2.28 -6.34
CA ASP A 41 8.07 3.09 -7.56
C ASP A 41 6.84 2.73 -8.40
N TYR A 42 5.84 3.62 -8.40
CA TYR A 42 4.61 3.40 -9.16
C TYR A 42 4.80 3.54 -10.68
N ASN A 43 5.99 3.94 -11.15
CA ASN A 43 6.34 3.86 -12.58
C ASN A 43 6.63 2.43 -13.03
N TRP A 44 6.84 1.49 -12.10
CA TRP A 44 6.97 0.08 -12.45
C TRP A 44 5.65 -0.47 -12.99
N PRO A 45 5.65 -1.12 -14.17
CA PRO A 45 4.42 -1.69 -14.75
C PRO A 45 3.66 -2.63 -13.82
N VAL A 46 4.37 -3.33 -12.91
CA VAL A 46 3.77 -4.24 -11.94
C VAL A 46 3.07 -3.53 -10.76
N ALA A 47 3.47 -2.31 -10.40
CA ALA A 47 3.02 -1.61 -9.19
C ALA A 47 1.50 -1.41 -9.16
N ARG A 48 0.89 -0.99 -10.28
CA ARG A 48 -0.57 -0.85 -10.39
C ARG A 48 -1.31 -2.16 -10.12
N HIS A 49 -0.73 -3.29 -10.54
CA HIS A 49 -1.35 -4.61 -10.39
C HIS A 49 -1.27 -5.07 -8.94
N VAL A 50 -0.13 -4.82 -8.28
CA VAL A 50 0.07 -5.07 -6.86
C VAL A 50 -0.88 -4.21 -6.01
N SER A 51 -1.01 -2.92 -6.31
CA SER A 51 -1.95 -2.02 -5.63
C SER A 51 -3.40 -2.53 -5.75
N SER A 52 -3.83 -2.94 -6.95
CA SER A 52 -5.16 -3.53 -7.15
C SER A 52 -5.37 -4.84 -6.38
N LEU A 53 -4.34 -5.68 -6.28
CA LEU A 53 -4.40 -6.91 -5.48
C LEU A 53 -4.58 -6.57 -3.99
N LEU A 54 -3.72 -5.69 -3.44
CA LEU A 54 -3.72 -5.32 -2.02
C LEU A 54 -4.99 -4.59 -1.59
N ALA A 55 -5.68 -3.90 -2.51
CA ALA A 55 -6.99 -3.30 -2.23
C ALA A 55 -8.07 -4.33 -1.81
N ALA A 56 -7.90 -5.61 -2.17
CA ALA A 56 -8.79 -6.69 -1.77
C ALA A 56 -8.47 -7.29 -0.39
N ALA A 57 -7.39 -6.88 0.27
CA ALA A 57 -6.94 -7.44 1.53
C ALA A 57 -7.90 -7.12 2.70
N GLY A 58 -7.88 -8.01 3.69
CA GLY A 58 -8.59 -7.83 4.95
C GLY A 58 -7.82 -6.96 5.95
N PRO A 59 -8.43 -6.58 7.08
CA PRO A 59 -7.80 -5.76 8.10
C PRO A 59 -6.55 -6.38 8.75
N GLU A 60 -6.32 -7.67 8.57
CA GLU A 60 -5.17 -8.41 9.12
C GLU A 60 -3.84 -7.93 8.54
N VAL A 61 -3.83 -7.34 7.34
CA VAL A 61 -2.62 -6.84 6.70
C VAL A 61 -2.22 -5.43 7.14
N ALA A 62 -3.03 -4.79 7.99
CA ALA A 62 -2.79 -3.42 8.43
C ALA A 62 -1.39 -3.21 9.03
N PRO A 63 -0.83 -4.11 9.88
CA PRO A 63 0.51 -3.91 10.43
C PRO A 63 1.58 -3.75 9.35
N HIS A 64 1.49 -4.52 8.26
CA HIS A 64 2.48 -4.44 7.18
C HIS A 64 2.40 -3.14 6.39
N ILE A 65 1.19 -2.63 6.14
CA ILE A 65 1.03 -1.32 5.50
C ILE A 65 1.49 -0.21 6.47
N ASP A 66 1.19 -0.35 7.76
CA ASP A 66 1.59 0.62 8.78
C ASP A 66 3.12 0.69 8.94
N ASP A 67 3.80 -0.44 8.89
CA ASP A 67 5.27 -0.51 8.90
C ASP A 67 5.85 0.24 7.69
N ALA A 68 5.30 0.06 6.50
CA ALA A 68 5.72 0.79 5.30
C ALA A 68 5.45 2.30 5.43
N LEU A 69 4.30 2.70 5.99
CA LEU A 69 3.96 4.10 6.24
C LEU A 69 4.80 4.77 7.34
N ASN A 70 5.40 3.98 8.24
CA ASN A 70 6.32 4.45 9.28
C ASN A 70 7.80 4.28 8.92
N SER A 71 8.13 3.77 7.73
CA SER A 71 9.52 3.65 7.26
C SER A 71 10.20 5.02 7.05
N ASP A 72 11.49 5.03 6.71
CA ASP A 72 12.19 6.26 6.33
C ASP A 72 12.08 6.60 4.83
N ASP A 73 11.38 5.77 4.05
CA ASP A 73 11.21 5.95 2.60
C ASP A 73 9.97 6.79 2.29
N ALA A 74 10.14 8.11 2.24
CA ALA A 74 9.05 9.05 2.00
C ALA A 74 8.39 8.88 0.61
N ILE A 75 9.15 8.48 -0.41
CA ILE A 75 8.61 8.23 -1.77
C ILE A 75 7.70 6.99 -1.73
N TRP A 76 8.11 5.93 -1.04
CA TRP A 76 7.27 4.75 -0.88
C TRP A 76 5.98 5.06 -0.13
N LYS A 77 6.04 5.86 0.95
CA LYS A 77 4.84 6.35 1.65
C LYS A 77 3.92 7.10 0.71
N PHE A 78 4.47 8.02 -0.09
CA PHE A 78 3.70 8.79 -1.07
C PHE A 78 2.94 7.84 -2.01
N TRP A 79 3.62 6.87 -2.61
CA TRP A 79 2.98 5.94 -3.55
C TRP A 79 1.93 5.05 -2.90
N ILE A 80 2.15 4.58 -1.67
CA ILE A 80 1.14 3.82 -0.91
C ILE A 80 -0.09 4.69 -0.67
N ILE A 81 0.08 5.91 -0.18
CA ILE A 81 -1.06 6.78 0.13
C ILE A 81 -1.84 7.13 -1.13
N GLU A 82 -1.13 7.61 -2.15
CA GLU A 82 -1.73 8.09 -3.41
C GLU A 82 -2.44 6.96 -4.16
N ASN A 83 -1.84 5.75 -4.20
CA ASN A 83 -2.34 4.69 -5.09
C ASN A 83 -3.05 3.54 -4.39
N LEU A 84 -2.92 3.38 -3.08
CA LEU A 84 -3.57 2.28 -2.36
C LEU A 84 -4.61 2.77 -1.36
N ALA A 85 -4.30 3.82 -0.58
CA ALA A 85 -5.10 4.16 0.60
C ALA A 85 -6.57 4.48 0.27
N GLY A 86 -6.85 5.18 -0.84
CA GLY A 86 -8.23 5.45 -1.30
C GLY A 86 -9.03 4.20 -1.74
N LYS A 87 -8.35 3.09 -2.07
CA LYS A 87 -8.97 1.85 -2.57
C LYS A 87 -9.24 0.82 -1.48
N LEU A 88 -8.70 1.02 -0.28
CA LEU A 88 -8.80 0.06 0.81
C LEU A 88 -10.24 -0.15 1.28
N ARG A 89 -10.54 -1.36 1.76
CA ARG A 89 -11.82 -1.64 2.42
C ARG A 89 -11.96 -0.81 3.72
N PRO A 90 -13.19 -0.45 4.13
CA PRO A 90 -13.40 0.40 5.31
C PRO A 90 -12.73 -0.11 6.58
N THR A 91 -12.74 -1.43 6.84
CA THR A 91 -12.15 -2.04 8.04
C THR A 91 -10.63 -1.95 8.07
N LEU A 92 -9.98 -2.08 6.92
CA LEU A 92 -8.53 -1.92 6.79
C LEU A 92 -8.15 -0.42 6.85
N TRP A 93 -8.91 0.44 6.17
CA TRP A 93 -8.73 1.89 6.25
C TRP A 93 -8.79 2.40 7.70
N GLN A 94 -9.78 1.98 8.48
CA GLN A 94 -9.92 2.38 9.89
C GLN A 94 -8.69 2.04 10.73
N LYS A 95 -7.99 0.95 10.44
CA LYS A 95 -6.76 0.59 11.14
C LYS A 95 -5.57 1.48 10.79
N LEU A 96 -5.52 1.98 9.55
CA LEU A 96 -4.45 2.85 9.06
C LEU A 96 -4.73 4.34 9.26
N TYR A 97 -5.98 4.69 9.58
CA TYR A 97 -6.41 6.07 9.79
C TYR A 97 -5.50 6.85 10.75
N PRO A 98 -5.10 6.32 11.94
CA PRO A 98 -4.24 7.08 12.86
C PRO A 98 -2.91 7.50 12.23
N THR A 99 -2.27 6.60 11.47
CA THR A 99 -0.98 6.87 10.81
C THR A 99 -1.14 7.85 9.65
N ILE A 100 -2.18 7.69 8.83
CA ILE A 100 -2.48 8.62 7.73
C ILE A 100 -2.81 10.02 8.29
N GLN A 101 -3.59 10.10 9.37
CA GLN A 101 -3.89 11.36 10.05
C GLN A 101 -2.61 12.00 10.62
N ARG A 102 -1.72 11.23 11.25
CA ARG A 102 -0.42 11.73 11.71
C ARG A 102 0.38 12.34 10.57
N ILE A 103 0.48 11.66 9.42
CA ILE A 103 1.23 12.20 8.27
C ILE A 103 0.60 13.50 7.76
N ALA A 104 -0.73 13.59 7.75
CA ALA A 104 -1.42 14.81 7.31
C ALA A 104 -1.23 16.01 8.25
N GLU A 105 -1.27 15.78 9.57
CA GLU A 105 -1.33 16.84 10.60
C GLU A 105 0.04 17.15 11.22
N HIS A 106 0.90 16.14 11.33
CA HIS A 106 2.21 16.19 11.98
C HIS A 106 3.28 15.48 11.12
N PRO A 107 3.53 15.94 9.89
CA PRO A 107 4.53 15.32 9.03
C PRO A 107 5.95 15.58 9.52
N THR A 108 6.82 14.62 9.22
CA THR A 108 8.28 14.79 9.29
C THR A 108 8.78 15.69 8.15
N ALA A 109 10.04 16.14 8.25
CA ALA A 109 10.64 16.95 7.19
C ALA A 109 10.67 16.23 5.83
N ALA A 110 10.99 14.92 5.81
CA ALA A 110 10.99 14.11 4.59
C ALA A 110 9.57 13.93 4.01
N GLU A 111 8.56 13.77 4.86
CA GLU A 111 7.15 13.70 4.43
C GLU A 111 6.62 15.06 3.89
N ILE A 112 7.26 16.17 4.28
CA ILE A 112 7.00 17.49 3.69
C ILE A 112 7.67 17.60 2.33
N GLU A 113 8.96 17.27 2.25
CA GLU A 113 9.78 17.35 1.04
C GLU A 113 9.19 16.56 -0.12
N GLU A 114 8.75 15.32 0.14
CA GLU A 114 8.12 14.43 -0.85
C GLU A 114 6.58 14.59 -0.91
N GLU A 115 6.03 15.66 -0.33
CA GLU A 115 4.59 15.98 -0.38
C GLU A 115 3.63 14.89 0.15
N VAL A 116 4.15 13.92 0.91
CA VAL A 116 3.37 12.81 1.49
C VAL A 116 2.20 13.30 2.34
N HIS A 117 2.42 14.39 3.08
CA HIS A 117 1.39 15.05 3.89
C HIS A 117 0.22 15.61 3.06
N LEU A 118 0.44 16.04 1.81
CA LEU A 118 -0.61 16.49 0.91
C LEU A 118 -1.43 15.30 0.39
N ALA A 119 -0.74 14.22 -0.01
CA ALA A 119 -1.40 12.97 -0.40
C ALA A 119 -2.26 12.42 0.75
N ALA A 120 -1.75 12.47 1.99
CA ALA A 120 -2.49 12.03 3.18
C ALA A 120 -3.76 12.87 3.40
N LYS A 121 -3.68 14.20 3.31
CA LYS A 121 -4.85 15.09 3.39
C LYS A 121 -5.89 14.77 2.33
N ALA A 122 -5.45 14.61 1.08
CA ALA A 122 -6.34 14.26 -0.03
C ALA A 122 -7.03 12.90 0.21
N ALA A 123 -6.29 11.90 0.71
CA ALA A 123 -6.84 10.60 1.06
C ALA A 123 -7.91 10.71 2.17
N LEU A 124 -7.67 11.48 3.23
CA LEU A 124 -8.65 11.72 4.30
C LEU A 124 -9.92 12.41 3.76
N GLU A 125 -9.76 13.47 2.95
CA GLU A 125 -10.89 14.20 2.37
C GLU A 125 -11.77 13.33 1.45
N SER A 126 -11.14 12.46 0.64
CA SER A 126 -11.86 11.55 -0.26
C SER A 126 -12.76 10.57 0.50
N ARG A 127 -12.37 10.21 1.73
CA ARG A 127 -13.07 9.24 2.58
C ARG A 127 -14.21 9.83 3.38
N HIS A 128 -14.24 11.15 3.57
CA HIS A 128 -15.38 11.85 4.16
C HIS A 128 -16.54 12.09 3.17
N LYS A 129 -16.27 11.97 1.86
CA LYS A 129 -17.24 12.26 0.80
C LYS A 129 -17.98 11.03 0.25
N GLY A 130 -17.56 9.82 0.62
CA GLY A 130 -18.16 8.55 0.18
C GLY A 130 -18.85 7.82 1.31
#